data_AF-I7C260-F1
#
_entry.id   AF-I7C260-F1
#
_cell.length_a   1.000
_cell.length_b   1.000
_cell.length_c   1.000
_cell.angle_alpha   90.00
_cell.angle_beta   90.00
_cell.angle_gamma   90.00
#
_symmetry.space_group_name_H-M   'P 1'
#
loop_
_entity.id
_entity.type
_entity.pdbx_description
1 polymer ?
#
loop_
_entity_poly.entity_id
_entity_poly.type
_entity_poly.pdbx_seq_one_letter_code
_entity_poly.pdbx_strand_id
1 'polypeptide(L)'
;MLVDSHCHLDRLDLSAHQGSLDAALQAARERGVGHFLCIGVSAENAGAVKALSEQYADVDCSVGVHPLDLAPGETPALEWLLRELAHPHVVAIGETGLDYHYEPEAAELQQASFRLHLEASRQTGKPVIVHTRAARADTLALLREASLPQAGVLHCFTEDWDMAKAALDLGYYISLSGIVTFRNADALREVARQVPVDRLLVETDSPYLAPIPHRGKPNLPQYVREVAEYVASLRGASYEQLAEQTTANFKRLFPLARAGHRQWRLRYGCPCAHRQRCRLRRQRRHRWLRRSCRRAVDQQRCPGHPPGHRQWRQYRHRRKRPGTAAGRGQGKAESDA
;
A
#
# COMPACT_ATOMS: atom_id res chain seq x y z
N MET A 1 -7.26 0.17 8.72
CA MET A 1 -5.79 0.02 8.73
C MET A 1 -5.25 1.28 8.11
N LEU A 2 -4.07 1.69 8.52
CA LEU A 2 -3.33 2.78 7.90
C LEU A 2 -2.22 2.18 7.03
N VAL A 3 -1.81 2.88 5.98
CA VAL A 3 -0.67 2.50 5.14
C VAL A 3 0.41 3.53 5.36
N ASP A 4 1.64 3.08 5.59
CA ASP A 4 2.81 3.95 5.42
C ASP A 4 3.22 3.88 3.94
N SER A 5 2.90 4.92 3.17
CA SER A 5 3.12 4.89 1.71
C SER A 5 4.56 5.10 1.30
N HIS A 6 5.47 5.44 2.23
CA HIS A 6 6.88 5.68 1.92
C HIS A 6 7.75 5.49 3.16
N CYS A 7 8.60 4.48 3.16
CA CYS A 7 9.57 4.23 4.23
C CYS A 7 10.79 3.45 3.73
N HIS A 8 11.95 3.65 4.35
CA HIS A 8 13.20 2.94 4.07
C HIS A 8 13.46 1.90 5.16
N LEU A 9 12.77 0.75 5.09
CA LEU A 9 12.87 -0.31 6.10
C LEU A 9 14.29 -0.89 6.21
N ASP A 10 15.04 -0.88 5.12
CA ASP A 10 16.45 -1.29 5.01
C ASP A 10 17.42 -0.34 5.73
N ARG A 11 16.97 0.87 6.10
CA ARG A 11 17.80 1.93 6.68
C ARG A 11 17.40 2.32 8.10
N LEU A 12 16.46 1.61 8.73
CA LEU A 12 15.95 1.98 10.05
C LEU A 12 17.02 1.86 11.15
N ASP A 13 16.99 2.83 12.08
CA ASP A 13 17.61 2.64 13.39
C ASP A 13 16.72 1.72 14.24
N LEU A 14 17.18 0.50 14.45
CA LEU A 14 16.46 -0.54 15.20
C LEU A 14 16.89 -0.63 16.66
N SER A 15 17.68 0.32 17.18
CA SER A 15 18.15 0.31 18.58
C SER A 15 16.99 0.22 19.59
N ALA A 16 15.91 0.96 19.36
CA ALA A 16 14.69 0.93 20.17
C ALA A 16 13.94 -0.42 20.13
N HIS A 17 14.30 -1.28 19.17
CA HIS A 17 13.68 -2.59 18.92
C HIS A 17 14.69 -3.73 19.00
N GLN A 18 15.77 -3.57 19.77
CA GLN A 18 16.80 -4.60 20.00
C GLN A 18 17.43 -5.11 18.68
N GLY A 19 17.54 -4.25 17.67
CA GLY A 19 18.06 -4.62 16.36
C GLY A 19 17.09 -5.44 15.49
N SER A 20 15.83 -5.62 15.90
CA SER A 20 14.86 -6.47 15.21
C SER A 20 13.85 -5.67 14.38
N LEU A 21 13.90 -5.85 13.06
CA LEU A 21 12.89 -5.31 12.15
C LEU A 21 11.51 -5.92 12.40
N ASP A 22 11.45 -7.20 12.76
CA ASP A 22 10.19 -7.87 13.15
C ASP A 22 9.50 -7.13 14.30
N ALA A 23 10.26 -6.76 15.34
CA ALA A 23 9.74 -6.03 16.49
C ALA A 23 9.30 -4.61 16.11
N ALA A 24 10.05 -3.91 15.25
CA ALA A 24 9.68 -2.58 14.76
C ALA A 24 8.36 -2.62 13.95
N LEU A 25 8.23 -3.55 13.00
CA LEU A 25 7.01 -3.73 12.21
C LEU A 25 5.84 -4.19 13.08
N GLN A 26 6.09 -5.06 14.08
CA GLN A 26 5.05 -5.47 15.03
C GLN A 26 4.52 -4.28 15.84
N ALA A 27 5.39 -3.38 16.31
CA ALA A 27 4.97 -2.16 16.99
C ALA A 27 4.12 -1.25 16.09
N ALA A 28 4.50 -1.10 14.81
CA ALA A 28 3.68 -0.38 13.83
C ALA A 28 2.29 -1.02 13.62
N ARG A 29 2.22 -2.36 13.53
CA ARG A 29 0.96 -3.10 13.42
C ARG A 29 0.05 -2.90 14.62
N GLU A 30 0.59 -2.88 15.83
CA GLU A 30 -0.17 -2.62 17.07
C GLU A 30 -0.78 -1.22 17.10
N ARG A 31 -0.15 -0.27 16.41
CA ARG A 31 -0.69 1.09 16.23
C ARG A 31 -1.71 1.21 15.10
N GLY A 32 -1.92 0.14 14.33
CA GLY A 32 -2.91 0.06 13.26
C GLY A 32 -2.35 0.31 11.85
N VAL A 33 -1.02 0.42 11.71
CA VAL A 33 -0.33 0.47 10.41
C VAL A 33 -0.28 -0.95 9.86
N GLY A 34 -1.02 -1.20 8.77
CA GLY A 34 -1.27 -2.54 8.26
C GLY A 34 -0.59 -2.87 6.95
N HIS A 35 0.13 -1.90 6.37
CA HIS A 35 0.86 -2.07 5.11
C HIS A 35 1.97 -1.03 5.01
N PHE A 36 3.07 -1.39 4.35
CA PHE A 36 4.25 -0.55 4.19
C PHE A 36 4.73 -0.61 2.73
N LEU A 37 5.12 0.53 2.17
CA LEU A 37 5.82 0.59 0.89
C LEU A 37 7.30 0.91 1.15
N CYS A 38 8.17 -0.09 0.96
CA CYS A 38 9.60 0.01 1.19
C CYS A 38 10.31 0.56 -0.07
N ILE A 39 11.11 1.60 0.09
CA ILE A 39 11.59 2.39 -1.04
C ILE A 39 13.03 2.04 -1.42
N GLY A 40 13.21 1.53 -2.65
CA GLY A 40 14.51 1.44 -3.29
C GLY A 40 14.96 2.82 -3.79
N VAL A 41 16.23 3.15 -3.57
CA VAL A 41 16.81 4.45 -3.95
C VAL A 41 18.07 4.32 -4.79
N SER A 42 18.59 3.10 -4.97
CA SER A 42 19.80 2.84 -5.73
C SER A 42 19.85 1.42 -6.30
N ALA A 43 20.82 1.16 -7.17
CA ALA A 43 21.05 -0.18 -7.69
C ALA A 43 21.50 -1.16 -6.60
N GLU A 44 22.28 -0.67 -5.63
CA GLU A 44 22.84 -1.42 -4.51
C GLU A 44 21.75 -1.89 -3.55
N ASN A 45 20.76 -1.03 -3.24
CA ASN A 45 19.73 -1.38 -2.27
C ASN A 45 18.49 -2.07 -2.88
N ALA A 46 18.36 -2.10 -4.21
CA ALA A 46 17.25 -2.77 -4.91
C ALA A 46 17.09 -4.25 -4.48
N GLY A 47 18.20 -4.98 -4.28
CA GLY A 47 18.17 -6.36 -3.81
C GLY A 47 17.59 -6.49 -2.38
N ALA A 48 18.01 -5.60 -1.48
CA ALA A 48 17.59 -5.61 -0.08
C ALA A 48 16.10 -5.30 0.07
N VAL A 49 15.58 -4.27 -0.61
CA VAL A 49 14.16 -3.88 -0.51
C VAL A 49 13.24 -4.96 -1.09
N LYS A 50 13.65 -5.64 -2.17
CA LYS A 50 12.90 -6.79 -2.70
C LYS A 50 12.87 -7.94 -1.70
N ALA A 51 14.01 -8.30 -1.11
CA ALA A 51 14.08 -9.36 -0.10
C ALA A 51 13.17 -9.08 1.11
N LEU A 52 13.11 -7.82 1.57
CA LEU A 52 12.17 -7.41 2.63
C LEU A 52 10.71 -7.62 2.20
N SER A 53 10.35 -7.26 0.97
CA SER A 53 8.99 -7.46 0.45
C SER A 53 8.61 -8.95 0.29
N GLU A 54 9.59 -9.84 0.08
CA GLU A 54 9.38 -11.29 0.06
C GLU A 54 9.20 -11.87 1.46
N GLN A 55 9.96 -11.36 2.43
CA GLN A 55 9.92 -11.78 3.82
C GLN A 55 8.60 -11.37 4.52
N TYR A 56 8.07 -10.19 4.21
CA TYR A 56 6.92 -9.61 4.90
C TYR A 56 5.70 -9.46 3.97
N ALA A 57 4.62 -10.17 4.29
CA ALA A 57 3.40 -10.19 3.48
C ALA A 57 2.67 -8.82 3.37
N ASP A 58 2.94 -7.91 4.31
CA ASP A 58 2.40 -6.55 4.38
C ASP A 58 3.41 -5.48 3.93
N VAL A 59 4.48 -5.88 3.25
CA VAL A 59 5.47 -4.96 2.66
C VAL A 59 5.47 -5.15 1.15
N ASP A 60 5.18 -4.09 0.41
CA ASP A 60 5.52 -3.97 -1.02
C ASP A 60 6.78 -3.11 -1.17
N CYS A 61 7.39 -3.09 -2.35
CA CYS A 61 8.54 -2.24 -2.60
C CYS A 61 8.41 -1.39 -3.88
N SER A 62 9.22 -0.35 -3.96
CA SER A 62 9.53 0.36 -5.20
C SER A 62 11.01 0.15 -5.55
N VAL A 63 11.36 0.34 -6.82
CA VAL A 63 12.76 0.39 -7.26
C VAL A 63 12.96 1.60 -8.17
N GLY A 64 14.03 2.32 -7.93
CA GLY A 64 14.47 3.46 -8.72
C GLY A 64 15.83 3.96 -8.22
N VAL A 65 16.22 5.11 -8.74
CA VAL A 65 17.47 5.79 -8.41
C VAL A 65 17.15 7.21 -7.98
N HIS A 66 17.48 7.51 -6.73
CA HIS A 66 17.25 8.79 -6.11
C HIS A 66 18.15 9.87 -6.75
N PRO A 67 17.68 11.13 -6.89
CA PRO A 67 18.47 12.19 -7.55
C PRO A 67 19.84 12.47 -6.92
N LEU A 68 19.99 12.23 -5.62
CA LEU A 68 21.27 12.39 -4.88
C LEU A 68 22.14 11.12 -4.85
N ASP A 69 21.75 10.06 -5.56
CA ASP A 69 22.51 8.81 -5.65
C ASP A 69 23.05 8.60 -7.08
N LEU A 70 23.23 9.70 -7.82
CA LEU A 70 23.70 9.69 -9.19
C LEU A 70 25.17 10.07 -9.27
N ALA A 71 26.00 9.16 -9.77
CA ALA A 71 27.37 9.46 -10.15
C ALA A 71 27.51 9.56 -11.69
N PRO A 72 28.31 10.50 -12.22
CA PRO A 72 28.58 10.59 -13.65
C PRO A 72 29.13 9.26 -14.21
N GLY A 73 28.47 8.73 -15.24
CA GLY A 73 28.85 7.46 -15.86
C GLY A 73 28.30 6.20 -15.18
N GLU A 74 27.61 6.33 -14.05
CA GLU A 74 27.04 5.22 -13.28
C GLU A 74 25.50 5.20 -13.29
N THR A 75 24.86 6.10 -14.05
CA THR A 75 23.40 6.14 -14.16
C THR A 75 22.88 4.80 -14.72
N PRO A 76 22.00 4.10 -13.98
CA PRO A 76 21.50 2.82 -14.44
C PRO A 76 20.75 2.95 -15.76
N ALA A 77 21.08 2.05 -16.69
CA ALA A 77 20.42 1.98 -17.98
C ALA A 77 18.93 1.62 -17.81
N LEU A 78 18.11 2.04 -18.77
CA LEU A 78 16.68 1.72 -18.80
C LEU A 78 16.43 0.20 -18.71
N GLU A 79 17.28 -0.60 -19.36
CA GLU A 79 17.21 -2.06 -19.32
C GLU A 79 17.38 -2.64 -17.91
N TRP A 80 18.22 -2.01 -17.07
CA TRP A 80 18.35 -2.40 -15.68
C TRP A 80 17.05 -2.11 -14.92
N LEU A 81 16.51 -0.89 -15.03
CA LEU A 81 15.23 -0.52 -14.40
C LEU A 81 14.12 -1.49 -14.80
N LEU A 82 13.93 -1.75 -16.09
CA LEU A 82 12.90 -2.66 -16.58
C LEU A 82 13.03 -4.08 -16.02
N ARG A 83 14.26 -4.59 -15.86
CA ARG A 83 14.53 -5.89 -15.25
C ARG A 83 14.13 -5.92 -13.78
N GLU A 84 14.53 -4.92 -13.01
CA GLU A 84 14.19 -4.82 -11.58
C GLU A 84 12.69 -4.67 -11.36
N LEU A 85 12.04 -3.85 -12.21
CA LEU A 85 10.61 -3.63 -12.19
C LEU A 85 9.80 -4.87 -12.59
N ALA A 86 10.39 -5.91 -13.18
CA ALA A 86 9.67 -7.15 -13.48
C ALA A 86 9.35 -7.97 -12.22
N HIS A 87 9.95 -7.65 -11.07
CA HIS A 87 9.70 -8.35 -9.82
C HIS A 87 8.25 -8.17 -9.33
N PRO A 88 7.55 -9.25 -8.90
CA PRO A 88 6.10 -9.21 -8.62
C PRO A 88 5.72 -8.34 -7.42
N HIS A 89 6.66 -8.07 -6.51
CA HIS A 89 6.42 -7.25 -5.31
C HIS A 89 6.82 -5.78 -5.50
N VAL A 90 7.39 -5.43 -6.66
CA VAL A 90 7.70 -4.04 -6.98
C VAL A 90 6.43 -3.40 -7.55
N VAL A 91 5.86 -2.42 -6.85
CA VAL A 91 4.53 -1.86 -7.19
C VAL A 91 4.60 -0.46 -7.77
N ALA A 92 5.77 0.16 -7.72
CA ALA A 92 6.02 1.52 -8.16
C ALA A 92 7.47 1.69 -8.64
N ILE A 93 7.70 2.75 -9.40
CA ILE A 93 9.01 3.18 -9.86
C ILE A 93 9.48 4.33 -8.99
N GLY A 94 10.71 4.26 -8.53
CA GLY A 94 11.30 5.27 -7.67
C GLY A 94 11.78 4.68 -6.35
N GLU A 95 12.33 5.51 -5.47
CA GLU A 95 12.27 6.96 -5.57
C GLU A 95 13.12 7.52 -6.72
N THR A 96 12.60 8.54 -7.40
CA THR A 96 13.27 9.28 -8.48
C THR A 96 12.83 10.74 -8.41
N GLY A 97 13.37 11.63 -9.25
CA GLY A 97 12.94 13.02 -9.30
C GLY A 97 14.12 13.98 -9.33
N LEU A 98 13.98 15.13 -8.67
CA LEU A 98 14.97 16.22 -8.71
C LEU A 98 15.21 16.82 -7.31
N ASP A 99 16.47 17.00 -6.93
CA ASP A 99 16.87 17.71 -5.70
C ASP A 99 18.00 18.69 -6.02
N TYR A 100 17.64 19.98 -6.18
CA TYR A 100 18.59 21.06 -6.45
C TYR A 100 19.07 21.75 -5.18
N HIS A 101 18.61 21.28 -4.01
CA HIS A 101 19.01 21.90 -2.75
C HIS A 101 20.44 21.53 -2.34
N TYR A 102 20.83 20.27 -2.56
CA TYR A 102 22.17 19.79 -2.21
C TYR A 102 23.14 19.80 -3.39
N GLU A 103 22.70 19.41 -4.58
CA GLU A 103 23.57 19.24 -5.76
C GLU A 103 22.98 19.92 -7.02
N PRO A 104 22.81 21.25 -7.01
CA PRO A 104 22.26 21.97 -8.16
C PRO A 104 23.09 21.79 -9.45
N GLU A 105 24.39 21.55 -9.34
CA GLU A 105 25.29 21.28 -10.46
C GLU A 105 24.99 19.95 -11.17
N ALA A 106 24.33 19.01 -10.48
CA ALA A 106 23.92 17.72 -11.04
C ALA A 106 22.55 17.78 -11.73
N ALA A 107 21.95 18.97 -11.89
CA ALA A 107 20.59 19.12 -12.41
C ALA A 107 20.33 18.38 -13.72
N GLU A 108 21.23 18.50 -14.70
CA GLU A 108 21.10 17.80 -16.00
C GLU A 108 21.13 16.27 -15.84
N LEU A 109 22.00 15.76 -14.97
CA LEU A 109 22.10 14.34 -14.67
C LEU A 109 20.83 13.82 -13.97
N GLN A 110 20.31 14.57 -13.00
CA GLN A 110 19.06 14.26 -12.32
C GLN A 110 17.87 14.26 -13.29
N GLN A 111 17.77 15.26 -14.18
CA GLN A 111 16.72 15.31 -15.20
C GLN A 111 16.82 14.14 -16.19
N ALA A 112 18.03 13.76 -16.61
CA ALA A 112 18.23 12.60 -17.48
C ALA A 112 17.78 11.30 -16.79
N SER A 113 18.19 11.08 -15.53
CA SER A 113 17.74 9.93 -14.73
C SER A 113 16.22 9.94 -14.54
N PHE A 114 15.62 11.09 -14.23
CA PHE A 114 14.19 11.19 -14.04
C PHE A 114 13.41 10.87 -15.31
N ARG A 115 13.87 11.34 -16.49
CA ARG A 115 13.29 10.97 -17.79
C ARG A 115 13.34 9.45 -18.02
N LEU A 116 14.42 8.77 -17.64
CA LEU A 116 14.51 7.31 -17.75
C LEU A 116 13.46 6.59 -16.89
N HIS A 117 13.19 7.08 -15.68
CA HIS A 117 12.17 6.50 -14.81
C HIS A 117 10.75 6.77 -15.35
N LEU A 118 10.50 7.96 -15.91
CA LEU A 118 9.23 8.28 -16.57
C LEU A 118 9.01 7.40 -17.80
N GLU A 119 10.07 7.13 -18.57
CA GLU A 119 10.03 6.20 -19.70
C GLU A 119 9.76 4.75 -19.24
N ALA A 120 10.43 4.28 -18.19
CA ALA A 120 10.13 2.98 -17.60
C ALA A 120 8.67 2.88 -17.11
N SER A 121 8.12 3.99 -16.59
CA SER A 121 6.72 4.08 -16.17
C SER A 121 5.79 3.95 -17.36
N ARG A 122 6.08 4.64 -18.46
CA ARG A 122 5.32 4.53 -19.71
C ARG A 122 5.28 3.09 -20.23
N GLN A 123 6.39 2.36 -20.17
CA GLN A 123 6.47 0.98 -20.66
C GLN A 123 5.79 -0.05 -19.74
N THR A 124 5.92 0.12 -18.42
CA THR A 124 5.42 -0.87 -17.44
C THR A 124 4.02 -0.56 -16.92
N GLY A 125 3.54 0.68 -17.09
CA GLY A 125 2.29 1.16 -16.51
C GLY A 125 2.33 1.35 -14.99
N LYS A 126 3.50 1.22 -14.35
CA LYS A 126 3.65 1.40 -12.90
C LYS A 126 3.71 2.88 -12.53
N PRO A 127 3.05 3.31 -11.45
CA PRO A 127 3.12 4.71 -11.00
C PRO A 127 4.53 5.08 -10.53
N VAL A 128 4.87 6.37 -10.61
CA VAL A 128 6.15 6.91 -10.14
C VAL A 128 6.05 7.54 -8.74
N ILE A 129 7.10 7.39 -7.95
CA ILE A 129 7.30 8.04 -6.64
C ILE A 129 8.32 9.15 -6.86
N VAL A 130 7.86 10.40 -6.78
CA VAL A 130 8.60 11.59 -7.21
C VAL A 130 9.05 12.39 -6.00
N HIS A 131 10.37 12.48 -5.85
CA HIS A 131 11.06 13.43 -5.00
C HIS A 131 11.21 14.77 -5.72
N THR A 132 10.97 15.85 -5.00
CA THR A 132 11.22 17.18 -5.54
C THR A 132 11.62 18.12 -4.42
N ARG A 133 12.73 18.83 -4.62
CA ARG A 133 13.19 19.84 -3.69
C ARG A 133 13.92 20.95 -4.42
N ALA A 134 13.42 22.18 -4.28
CA ALA A 134 13.97 23.36 -4.97
C ALA A 134 14.01 23.22 -6.51
N ALA A 135 13.19 22.34 -7.08
CA ALA A 135 13.20 21.96 -8.50
C ALA A 135 11.79 22.01 -9.14
N ARG A 136 10.88 22.82 -8.58
CA ARG A 136 9.44 22.80 -8.88
C ARG A 136 9.10 22.88 -10.37
N ALA A 137 9.71 23.84 -11.07
CA ALA A 137 9.40 24.13 -12.48
C ALA A 137 9.79 22.94 -13.37
N ASP A 138 11.00 22.42 -13.19
CA ASP A 138 11.54 21.33 -14.00
C ASP A 138 10.86 20.00 -13.67
N THR A 139 10.54 19.74 -12.39
CA THR A 139 9.72 18.59 -12.01
C THR A 139 8.38 18.62 -12.75
N LEU A 140 7.64 19.73 -12.66
CA LEU A 140 6.33 19.83 -13.34
C LEU A 140 6.44 19.79 -14.86
N ALA A 141 7.51 20.34 -15.45
CA ALA A 141 7.74 20.28 -16.89
C ALA A 141 7.93 18.84 -17.37
N LEU A 142 8.78 18.06 -16.70
CA LEU A 142 9.03 16.66 -17.04
C LEU A 142 7.79 15.77 -16.81
N LEU A 143 7.04 16.02 -15.74
CA LEU A 143 5.77 15.31 -15.50
C LEU A 143 4.73 15.59 -16.60
N ARG A 144 4.64 16.84 -17.08
CA ARG A 144 3.76 17.22 -18.20
C ARG A 144 4.20 16.57 -19.51
N GLU A 145 5.49 16.58 -19.79
CA GLU A 145 6.06 15.97 -21.00
C GLU A 145 5.78 14.47 -21.05
N ALA A 146 5.98 13.77 -19.92
CA ALA A 146 5.75 12.32 -19.84
C ALA A 146 4.26 11.93 -19.97
N SER A 147 3.33 12.80 -19.54
CA SER A 147 1.88 12.62 -19.69
C SER A 147 1.37 11.21 -19.33
N LEU A 148 1.82 10.70 -18.17
CA LEU A 148 1.55 9.33 -17.73
C LEU A 148 0.10 9.15 -17.24
N PRO A 149 -0.72 8.24 -17.82
CA PRO A 149 -2.11 8.06 -17.42
C PRO A 149 -2.28 7.50 -15.99
N GLN A 150 -1.31 6.70 -15.53
CA GLN A 150 -1.26 6.18 -14.16
C GLN A 150 -0.76 7.20 -13.14
N ALA A 151 -0.17 8.31 -13.60
CA ALA A 151 0.48 9.33 -12.81
C ALA A 151 1.44 8.73 -11.75
N GLY A 152 1.40 9.27 -10.54
CA GLY A 152 2.29 8.91 -9.45
C GLY A 152 1.93 9.63 -8.16
N VAL A 153 2.88 9.69 -7.25
CA VAL A 153 2.80 10.47 -6.02
C VAL A 153 3.99 11.40 -5.93
N LEU A 154 3.76 12.67 -5.57
CA LEU A 154 4.80 13.51 -5.03
C LEU A 154 4.93 13.16 -3.55
N HIS A 155 5.97 12.40 -3.23
CA HIS A 155 6.24 11.97 -1.87
C HIS A 155 6.81 13.12 -1.05
N CYS A 156 6.71 13.01 0.27
CA CYS A 156 7.23 13.93 1.27
C CYS A 156 7.05 15.39 0.87
N PHE A 157 5.82 15.74 0.46
CA PHE A 157 5.56 17.01 -0.18
C PHE A 157 5.89 18.17 0.77
N THR A 158 6.72 19.12 0.32
CA THR A 158 7.15 20.29 1.11
C THR A 158 6.99 21.62 0.40
N GLU A 159 6.38 21.59 -0.79
CA GLU A 159 6.21 22.77 -1.64
C GLU A 159 4.86 23.47 -1.34
N ASP A 160 4.48 24.47 -2.14
CA ASP A 160 3.27 25.27 -1.90
C ASP A 160 2.03 24.75 -2.63
N TRP A 161 0.91 25.45 -2.41
CA TRP A 161 -0.37 25.10 -3.03
C TRP A 161 -0.35 25.19 -4.55
N ASP A 162 0.35 26.16 -5.12
CA ASP A 162 0.40 26.33 -6.59
C ASP A 162 1.05 25.11 -7.24
N MET A 163 2.14 24.60 -6.66
CA MET A 163 2.75 23.36 -7.12
C MET A 163 1.84 22.14 -6.88
N ALA A 164 1.23 22.03 -5.69
CA ALA A 164 0.33 20.91 -5.39
C ALA A 164 -0.83 20.86 -6.38
N LYS A 165 -1.45 22.02 -6.66
CA LYS A 165 -2.53 22.14 -7.64
C LYS A 165 -2.07 21.75 -9.04
N ALA A 166 -0.90 22.21 -9.48
CA ALA A 166 -0.36 21.85 -10.78
C ALA A 166 -0.11 20.34 -10.91
N ALA A 167 0.37 19.67 -9.86
CA ALA A 167 0.55 18.22 -9.85
C ALA A 167 -0.80 17.48 -9.84
N LEU A 168 -1.78 17.96 -9.07
CA LEU A 168 -3.15 17.42 -9.03
C LEU A 168 -3.85 17.51 -10.39
N ASP A 169 -3.67 18.62 -11.13
CA ASP A 169 -4.21 18.80 -12.48
C ASP A 169 -3.63 17.77 -13.47
N LEU A 170 -2.45 17.20 -13.18
CA LEU A 170 -1.81 16.11 -13.92
C LEU A 170 -2.20 14.71 -13.40
N GLY A 171 -3.06 14.63 -12.40
CA GLY A 171 -3.54 13.36 -11.82
C GLY A 171 -2.66 12.78 -10.72
N TYR A 172 -1.60 13.48 -10.29
CA TYR A 172 -0.71 13.00 -9.23
C TYR A 172 -1.36 13.08 -7.85
N TYR A 173 -0.91 12.20 -6.96
CA TYR A 173 -1.23 12.24 -5.54
C TYR A 173 -0.21 13.08 -4.78
N ILE A 174 -0.63 13.62 -3.64
CA ILE A 174 0.23 14.33 -2.71
C ILE A 174 0.33 13.48 -1.45
N SER A 175 1.55 13.16 -1.04
CA SER A 175 1.80 12.49 0.23
C SER A 175 2.39 13.43 1.26
N LEU A 176 1.93 13.32 2.50
CA LEU A 176 2.36 14.15 3.61
C LEU A 176 3.13 13.30 4.62
N SER A 177 4.35 13.72 4.93
CA SER A 177 5.21 13.13 5.95
C SER A 177 5.09 13.85 7.30
N GLY A 178 5.96 13.50 8.26
CA GLY A 178 6.02 14.13 9.58
C GLY A 178 6.27 15.65 9.57
N ILE A 179 6.78 16.20 8.46
CA ILE A 179 7.02 17.65 8.32
C ILE A 179 5.76 18.47 8.55
N VAL A 180 4.57 17.96 8.18
CA VAL A 180 3.30 18.68 8.37
C VAL A 180 3.05 19.09 9.83
N THR A 181 3.61 18.33 10.78
CA THR A 181 3.50 18.59 12.21
C THR A 181 4.48 19.65 12.71
N PHE A 182 5.49 20.05 11.93
CA PHE A 182 6.55 20.94 12.39
C PHE A 182 6.06 22.38 12.55
N ARG A 183 6.73 23.13 13.45
CA ARG A 183 6.35 24.52 13.75
C ARG A 183 6.29 25.41 12.50
N ASN A 184 7.23 25.26 11.56
CA ASN A 184 7.40 26.15 10.40
C ASN A 184 6.76 25.59 9.11
N ALA A 185 5.75 24.72 9.22
CA ALA A 185 5.13 24.04 8.08
C ALA A 185 3.79 24.66 7.64
N ASP A 186 3.60 25.99 7.78
CA ASP A 186 2.30 26.63 7.52
C ASP A 186 1.83 26.49 6.08
N ALA A 187 2.72 26.66 5.09
CA ALA A 187 2.40 26.44 3.67
C ALA A 187 1.96 24.99 3.43
N LEU A 188 2.64 24.02 4.04
CA LEU A 188 2.30 22.60 3.92
C LEU A 188 0.98 22.26 4.61
N ARG A 189 0.68 22.88 5.75
CA ARG A 189 -0.63 22.75 6.42
C ARG A 189 -1.76 23.29 5.54
N GLU A 190 -1.49 24.33 4.77
CA GLU A 190 -2.48 24.87 3.84
C GLU A 190 -2.75 23.91 2.68
N VAL A 191 -1.70 23.34 2.10
CA VAL A 191 -1.82 22.24 1.13
C VAL A 191 -2.62 21.08 1.73
N ALA A 192 -2.32 20.68 2.96
CA ALA A 192 -3.02 19.60 3.65
C ALA A 192 -4.52 19.86 3.86
N ARG A 193 -4.98 21.12 3.89
CA ARG A 193 -6.41 21.46 3.94
C ARG A 193 -7.06 21.44 2.56
N GLN A 194 -6.35 21.91 1.54
CA GLN A 194 -6.92 22.12 0.21
C GLN A 194 -6.87 20.89 -0.71
N VAL A 195 -5.88 20.01 -0.58
CA VAL A 195 -5.76 18.80 -1.42
C VAL A 195 -7.07 17.98 -1.36
N PRO A 196 -7.64 17.54 -2.49
CA PRO A 196 -8.80 16.67 -2.48
C PRO A 196 -8.55 15.39 -1.68
N VAL A 197 -9.53 14.97 -0.87
CA VAL A 197 -9.33 13.82 0.03
C VAL A 197 -9.02 12.53 -0.73
N ASP A 198 -9.45 12.42 -1.98
CA ASP A 198 -9.18 11.30 -2.87
C ASP A 198 -7.85 11.43 -3.63
N ARG A 199 -7.00 12.40 -3.32
CA ARG A 199 -5.63 12.53 -3.85
C ARG A 199 -4.56 12.63 -2.77
N LEU A 200 -4.93 12.34 -1.53
CA LEU A 200 -4.06 12.45 -0.38
C LEU A 200 -3.51 11.08 0.07
N LEU A 201 -2.22 11.04 0.38
CA LEU A 201 -1.54 9.94 1.06
C LEU A 201 -0.83 10.46 2.31
N VAL A 202 -0.41 9.54 3.16
CA VAL A 202 0.39 9.83 4.36
C VAL A 202 1.49 8.80 4.49
N GLU A 203 2.62 9.25 5.02
CA GLU A 203 3.83 8.45 5.13
C GLU A 203 4.69 8.89 6.30
N THR A 204 5.72 8.11 6.59
CA THR A 204 6.76 8.54 7.52
C THR A 204 7.98 9.14 6.84
N ASP A 205 8.42 8.55 5.73
CA ASP A 205 9.78 8.73 5.21
C ASP A 205 10.84 8.25 6.23
N SER A 206 10.52 7.20 7.00
CA SER A 206 11.44 6.67 8.02
C SER A 206 12.73 6.15 7.37
N PRO A 207 13.92 6.39 7.96
CA PRO A 207 14.17 6.86 9.34
C PRO A 207 14.18 8.39 9.53
N TYR A 208 13.85 9.16 8.49
CA TYR A 208 13.95 10.62 8.48
C TYR A 208 12.69 11.29 9.02
N LEU A 209 12.78 12.58 9.40
CA LEU A 209 11.61 13.46 9.57
C LEU A 209 10.54 13.02 10.59
N ALA A 210 10.96 12.49 11.74
CA ALA A 210 10.03 12.05 12.79
C ALA A 210 9.01 13.16 13.17
N PRO A 211 7.69 12.86 13.15
CA PRO A 211 6.65 13.83 13.46
C PRO A 211 6.70 14.27 14.92
N ILE A 212 6.09 15.40 15.28
CA ILE A 212 5.81 15.73 16.68
C ILE A 212 4.84 14.68 17.25
N PRO A 213 5.08 14.13 18.46
CA PRO A 213 6.05 14.55 19.50
C PRO A 213 7.42 13.84 19.46
N HIS A 214 7.72 13.08 18.42
CA HIS A 214 8.96 12.31 18.26
C HIS A 214 10.10 13.07 17.55
N ARG A 215 9.87 14.34 17.19
CA ARG A 215 10.85 15.19 16.50
C ARG A 215 12.22 15.16 17.19
N GLY A 216 13.27 14.94 16.39
CA GLY A 216 14.66 14.82 16.87
C GLY A 216 15.09 13.40 17.25
N LYS A 217 14.17 12.42 17.20
CA LYS A 217 14.48 10.98 17.30
C LYS A 217 14.46 10.35 15.91
N PRO A 218 15.09 9.16 15.73
CA PRO A 218 14.89 8.36 14.52
C PRO A 218 13.40 8.11 14.27
N ASN A 219 12.97 8.29 13.03
CA ASN A 219 11.60 8.02 12.64
C ASN A 219 11.39 6.51 12.45
N LEU A 220 10.16 6.07 12.72
CA LEU A 220 9.77 4.67 12.63
C LEU A 220 8.40 4.60 11.95
N PRO A 221 8.11 3.55 11.15
CA PRO A 221 6.85 3.43 10.42
C PRO A 221 5.59 3.54 11.29
N GLN A 222 5.71 3.17 12.58
CA GLN A 222 4.62 3.30 13.55
C GLN A 222 4.17 4.76 13.78
N TYR A 223 5.01 5.74 13.43
CA TYR A 223 4.76 7.17 13.59
C TYR A 223 3.93 7.80 12.47
N VAL A 224 3.62 7.05 11.39
CA VAL A 224 2.65 7.54 10.36
C VAL A 224 1.27 7.77 10.97
N ARG A 225 0.99 7.14 12.11
CA ARG A 225 -0.23 7.40 12.87
C ARG A 225 -0.33 8.85 13.35
N GLU A 226 0.73 9.42 13.90
CA GLU A 226 0.77 10.83 14.31
C GLU A 226 0.52 11.75 13.10
N VAL A 227 1.11 11.43 11.95
CA VAL A 227 0.89 12.18 10.70
C VAL A 227 -0.58 12.13 10.32
N ALA A 228 -1.18 10.95 10.30
CA ALA A 228 -2.59 10.76 9.97
C ALA A 228 -3.53 11.46 10.97
N GLU A 229 -3.29 11.35 12.28
CA GLU A 229 -4.09 12.04 13.31
C GLU A 229 -3.99 13.57 13.15
N TYR A 230 -2.80 14.10 12.87
CA TYR A 230 -2.59 15.52 12.66
C TYR A 230 -3.28 16.02 11.38
N VAL A 231 -3.10 15.34 10.26
CA VAL A 231 -3.75 15.70 8.99
C VAL A 231 -5.28 15.60 9.10
N ALA A 232 -5.81 14.59 9.80
CA ALA A 232 -7.24 14.48 10.05
C ALA A 232 -7.77 15.69 10.83
N SER A 233 -7.04 16.13 11.86
CA SER A 233 -7.40 17.31 12.65
C SER A 233 -7.43 18.60 11.83
N LEU A 234 -6.44 18.80 10.94
CA LEU A 234 -6.38 19.97 10.05
C LEU A 234 -7.60 20.06 9.12
N ARG A 235 -8.14 18.90 8.73
CA ARG A 235 -9.24 18.78 7.79
C ARG A 235 -10.61 18.64 8.45
N GLY A 236 -10.68 18.65 9.78
CA GLY A 236 -11.94 18.42 10.51
C GLY A 236 -12.54 17.03 10.28
N ALA A 237 -11.72 16.03 9.96
CA ALA A 237 -12.12 14.64 9.73
C ALA A 237 -11.72 13.75 10.92
N SER A 238 -12.35 12.59 11.07
CA SER A 238 -11.86 11.58 12.03
C SER A 238 -10.61 10.89 11.49
N TYR A 239 -9.77 10.38 12.39
CA TYR A 239 -8.62 9.55 12.05
C TYR A 239 -9.05 8.33 11.21
N GLU A 240 -10.14 7.66 11.58
CA GLU A 240 -10.64 6.48 10.87
C GLU A 240 -11.05 6.81 9.43
N GLN A 241 -11.71 7.95 9.22
CA GLN A 241 -12.10 8.42 7.88
C GLN A 241 -10.87 8.72 7.03
N LEU A 242 -9.88 9.43 7.58
CA LEU A 242 -8.64 9.72 6.87
C LEU A 242 -7.91 8.43 6.52
N ALA A 243 -7.72 7.53 7.48
CA ALA A 243 -7.02 6.26 7.28
C ALA A 243 -7.72 5.38 6.24
N GLU A 244 -9.05 5.33 6.24
CA GLU A 244 -9.83 4.60 5.23
C GLU A 244 -9.63 5.21 3.84
N GLN A 245 -9.72 6.54 3.72
CA GLN A 245 -9.59 7.23 2.45
C GLN A 245 -8.16 7.17 1.88
N THR A 246 -7.13 7.43 2.70
CA THR A 246 -5.74 7.34 2.24
C THR A 246 -5.36 5.90 1.88
N THR A 247 -5.88 4.91 2.61
CA THR A 247 -5.70 3.50 2.23
C THR A 247 -6.40 3.17 0.91
N ALA A 248 -7.59 3.73 0.66
CA ALA A 248 -8.29 3.54 -0.62
C ALA A 248 -7.54 4.21 -1.78
N ASN A 249 -7.01 5.41 -1.54
CA ASN A 249 -6.14 6.14 -2.48
C ASN A 249 -4.88 5.34 -2.82
N PHE A 250 -4.20 4.81 -1.81
CA PHE A 250 -2.99 3.99 -1.99
C PHE A 250 -3.27 2.80 -2.91
N LYS A 251 -4.36 2.08 -2.67
CA LYS A 251 -4.75 0.93 -3.52
C LYS A 251 -5.13 1.30 -4.93
N ARG A 252 -5.72 2.49 -5.12
CA ARG A 252 -6.07 2.99 -6.45
C ARG A 252 -4.83 3.42 -7.22
N LEU A 253 -3.87 4.06 -6.57
CA LEU A 253 -2.61 4.48 -7.18
C LEU A 253 -1.70 3.27 -7.47
N PHE A 254 -1.57 2.35 -6.51
CA PHE A 254 -0.73 1.16 -6.60
C PHE A 254 -1.57 -0.11 -6.75
N PRO A 255 -2.16 -0.38 -7.93
CA PRO A 255 -3.08 -1.50 -8.14
C PRO A 255 -2.42 -2.88 -7.96
N LEU A 256 -1.09 -2.96 -8.06
CA LEU A 256 -0.31 -4.17 -7.85
C LEU A 256 -0.02 -4.46 -6.37
N ALA A 257 -0.29 -3.51 -5.47
CA ALA A 257 0.01 -3.65 -4.05
C ALA A 257 -0.86 -4.70 -3.36
N ARG A 258 -0.26 -5.45 -2.44
CA ARG A 258 -0.93 -6.51 -1.66
C ARG A 258 -1.76 -5.95 -0.49
N ALA A 259 -1.90 -4.62 -0.42
CA ALA A 259 -2.63 -3.92 0.64
C ALA A 259 -4.09 -4.41 0.76
N GLY A 260 -4.40 -5.09 1.86
CA GLY A 260 -5.75 -5.55 2.18
C GLY A 260 -6.16 -6.91 1.63
N HIS A 261 -5.21 -7.76 1.21
CA HIS A 261 -5.47 -9.20 1.15
C HIS A 261 -5.99 -9.70 2.51
N ARG A 262 -7.02 -10.55 2.51
CA ARG A 262 -7.86 -10.96 3.67
C ARG A 262 -7.09 -11.41 4.93
N GLN A 263 -5.79 -11.66 4.85
CA GLN A 263 -4.94 -12.11 5.95
C GLN A 263 -4.81 -11.08 7.08
N TRP A 264 -4.77 -9.77 6.82
CA TRP A 264 -4.61 -8.78 7.90
C TRP A 264 -5.78 -8.78 8.90
N ARG A 265 -7.04 -8.79 8.40
CA ARG A 265 -8.24 -8.86 9.26
C ARG A 265 -8.33 -10.18 10.04
N LEU A 266 -7.77 -11.27 9.50
CA LEU A 266 -7.78 -12.59 10.14
C LEU A 266 -6.68 -12.72 11.21
N ARG A 267 -5.50 -12.14 10.98
CA ARG A 267 -4.32 -12.27 11.86
C ARG A 267 -4.26 -11.19 12.95
N TYR A 268 -4.70 -9.96 12.68
CA TYR A 268 -4.57 -8.80 13.57
C TYR A 268 -5.89 -8.05 13.85
N GLY A 269 -7.04 -8.65 13.54
CA GLY A 269 -8.34 -7.96 13.49
C GLY A 269 -8.84 -7.29 14.79
N CYS A 270 -9.15 -5.98 14.63
CA CYS A 270 -9.85 -5.00 15.47
C CYS A 270 -9.33 -4.78 16.90
N PRO A 271 -8.78 -3.58 17.23
CA PRO A 271 -8.48 -3.18 18.61
C PRO A 271 -9.74 -3.02 19.47
N CYS A 272 -10.91 -3.02 18.85
CA CYS A 272 -12.17 -2.83 19.54
C CYS A 272 -12.45 -3.99 20.50
N ALA A 273 -12.65 -3.67 21.78
CA ALA A 273 -13.13 -4.53 22.88
C ALA A 273 -14.54 -5.15 22.64
N HIS A 274 -14.91 -5.38 21.38
CA HIS A 274 -16.18 -5.91 20.93
C HIS A 274 -16.15 -7.43 20.67
N ARG A 275 -14.99 -8.10 20.73
CA ARG A 275 -14.93 -9.57 20.59
C ARG A 275 -15.75 -10.31 21.64
N GLN A 276 -15.86 -9.80 22.87
CA GLN A 276 -16.72 -10.39 23.89
C GLN A 276 -18.22 -10.15 23.60
N ARG A 277 -18.61 -8.95 23.14
CA ARG A 277 -20.02 -8.64 22.78
C ARG A 277 -20.50 -9.36 21.52
N CYS A 278 -19.64 -9.55 20.52
CA CYS A 278 -20.00 -10.29 19.30
C CYS A 278 -20.06 -11.81 19.49
N ARG A 279 -19.17 -12.40 20.31
CA ARG A 279 -19.30 -13.83 20.69
C ARG A 279 -20.58 -14.09 21.49
N LEU A 280 -20.92 -13.20 22.43
CA LEU A 280 -22.17 -13.31 23.20
C LEU A 280 -23.42 -13.11 22.33
N ARG A 281 -23.40 -12.21 21.34
CA ARG A 281 -24.53 -12.04 20.40
C ARG A 281 -24.71 -13.23 19.45
N ARG A 282 -23.62 -13.85 18.97
CA ARG A 282 -23.70 -15.09 18.15
C ARG A 282 -24.17 -16.30 18.97
N GLN A 283 -23.68 -16.47 20.20
CA GLN A 283 -24.14 -17.55 21.09
C GLN A 283 -25.60 -17.37 21.53
N ARG A 284 -26.05 -16.14 21.76
CA ARG A 284 -27.47 -15.84 22.07
C ARG A 284 -28.40 -16.09 20.86
N ARG A 285 -27.99 -15.78 19.62
CA ARG A 285 -28.77 -16.11 18.41
C ARG A 285 -28.88 -17.61 18.16
N HIS A 286 -27.83 -18.39 18.39
CA HIS A 286 -27.89 -19.85 18.25
C HIS A 286 -28.71 -20.54 19.35
N ARG A 287 -28.71 -20.01 20.60
CA ARG A 287 -29.61 -20.52 21.66
C ARG A 287 -31.07 -20.15 21.43
N TRP A 288 -31.36 -18.99 20.85
CA TRP A 288 -32.73 -18.58 20.53
C TRP A 288 -33.31 -19.42 19.39
N LEU A 289 -32.58 -19.62 18.29
CA LEU A 289 -33.00 -20.47 17.17
C LEU A 289 -33.21 -21.94 17.57
N ARG A 290 -32.41 -22.49 18.49
CA ARG A 290 -32.61 -23.86 19.02
C ARG A 290 -33.78 -23.99 20.01
N ARG A 291 -34.19 -22.91 20.70
CA ARG A 291 -35.38 -22.91 21.57
C ARG A 291 -36.67 -22.67 20.79
N SER A 292 -36.65 -21.85 19.75
CA SER A 292 -37.82 -21.62 18.87
C SER A 292 -38.15 -22.84 18.02
N CYS A 293 -37.15 -23.62 17.59
CA CYS A 293 -37.39 -24.88 16.85
C CYS A 293 -37.97 -26.01 17.74
N ARG A 294 -37.72 -26.00 19.06
CA ARG A 294 -38.31 -26.99 19.99
C ARG A 294 -39.72 -26.64 20.48
N ARG A 295 -40.17 -25.39 20.32
CA ARG A 295 -41.56 -24.99 20.63
C ARG A 295 -42.51 -25.08 19.43
N ALA A 296 -42.00 -25.20 18.22
CA ALA A 296 -42.82 -25.30 17.00
C ALA A 296 -43.22 -26.74 16.62
N VAL A 297 -42.76 -27.76 17.36
CA VAL A 297 -43.08 -29.18 17.07
C VAL A 297 -44.19 -29.74 17.97
N ASP A 298 -44.65 -28.99 18.99
CA ASP A 298 -45.60 -29.50 20.00
C ASP A 298 -47.01 -28.90 19.95
N GLN A 299 -47.34 -28.07 18.96
CA GLN A 299 -48.67 -27.46 18.84
C GLN A 299 -49.15 -27.35 17.39
N GLN A 300 -49.47 -28.49 16.76
CA GLN A 300 -50.45 -28.53 15.67
C GLN A 300 -51.26 -29.82 15.76
N ARG A 301 -52.29 -29.81 16.63
CA ARG A 301 -53.50 -30.62 16.47
C ARG A 301 -54.65 -29.66 16.19
N CYS A 302 -55.18 -29.69 14.97
CA CYS A 302 -56.55 -29.25 14.68
C CYS A 302 -57.21 -30.30 13.74
N PRO A 303 -58.47 -30.69 13.98
CA PRO A 303 -59.18 -31.72 13.23
C PRO A 303 -59.99 -31.12 12.06
N GLY A 304 -60.23 -31.90 11.00
CA GLY A 304 -61.16 -31.55 9.92
C GLY A 304 -60.88 -32.27 8.60
N HIS A 305 -61.59 -33.36 8.35
CA HIS A 305 -61.60 -34.25 7.17
C HIS A 305 -62.48 -33.64 6.02
N PRO A 306 -62.66 -34.23 4.79
CA PRO A 306 -62.38 -35.60 4.33
C PRO A 306 -61.80 -35.65 2.85
N PRO A 307 -61.94 -36.72 2.02
CA PRO A 307 -60.79 -37.33 1.33
C PRO A 307 -60.84 -37.28 -0.22
N GLY A 308 -59.73 -37.52 -0.90
CA GLY A 308 -59.78 -37.72 -2.36
C GLY A 308 -58.45 -38.06 -3.04
N HIS A 309 -58.41 -39.28 -3.60
CA HIS A 309 -57.65 -39.71 -4.79
C HIS A 309 -56.10 -39.70 -4.73
N ARG A 310 -55.47 -40.86 -4.53
CA ARG A 310 -55.00 -41.85 -5.54
C ARG A 310 -53.76 -41.44 -6.36
N GLN A 311 -52.68 -42.22 -6.14
CA GLN A 311 -51.61 -42.62 -7.09
C GLN A 311 -50.68 -41.48 -7.58
N TRP A 312 -49.35 -41.56 -7.53
CA TRP A 312 -48.44 -42.48 -8.22
C TRP A 312 -47.07 -42.50 -7.50
N ARG A 313 -46.56 -43.68 -7.07
CA ARG A 313 -45.42 -44.44 -7.65
C ARG A 313 -44.24 -43.59 -8.15
N GLN A 314 -43.12 -43.65 -7.41
CA GLN A 314 -41.90 -44.44 -7.70
C GLN A 314 -40.99 -43.80 -8.75
N TYR A 315 -39.77 -43.42 -8.37
CA TYR A 315 -38.54 -43.90 -9.01
C TYR A 315 -37.34 -43.61 -8.10
N ARG A 316 -36.79 -44.69 -7.52
CA ARG A 316 -35.46 -44.77 -6.89
C ARG A 316 -34.51 -45.43 -7.89
N HIS A 317 -33.21 -45.27 -7.64
CA HIS A 317 -32.07 -45.99 -8.21
C HIS A 317 -31.54 -45.45 -9.55
N ARG A 318 -30.23 -45.44 -9.85
CA ARG A 318 -29.01 -45.96 -9.19
C ARG A 318 -27.83 -45.47 -10.05
N ARG A 319 -26.66 -45.27 -9.41
CA ARG A 319 -25.29 -45.65 -9.87
C ARG A 319 -24.79 -45.04 -11.21
N LYS A 320 -23.52 -44.72 -11.47
CA LYS A 320 -22.22 -45.31 -11.09
C LYS A 320 -21.13 -44.38 -11.69
N ARG A 321 -19.99 -44.23 -11.01
CA ARG A 321 -18.67 -44.02 -11.66
C ARG A 321 -18.16 -45.37 -12.20
N PRO A 322 -17.32 -45.38 -13.25
CA PRO A 322 -15.85 -45.62 -13.10
C PRO A 322 -15.03 -44.69 -14.04
N GLY A 323 -13.75 -44.34 -13.83
CA GLY A 323 -12.52 -45.16 -13.79
C GLY A 323 -11.67 -44.80 -15.03
N THR A 324 -10.56 -44.05 -14.92
CA THR A 324 -9.12 -44.47 -14.94
C THR A 324 -8.47 -44.76 -16.31
N ALA A 325 -7.18 -44.37 -16.41
CA ALA A 325 -6.11 -44.78 -17.35
C ALA A 325 -6.04 -44.02 -18.71
N ALA A 326 -4.90 -43.72 -19.36
CA ALA A 326 -3.45 -43.83 -19.10
C ALA A 326 -2.66 -43.27 -20.32
N GLY A 327 -1.36 -42.96 -20.14
CA GLY A 327 -0.28 -43.02 -21.17
C GLY A 327 -0.01 -41.74 -21.98
N ARG A 328 1.20 -41.43 -22.51
CA ARG A 328 2.58 -41.98 -22.48
C ARG A 328 3.43 -41.11 -23.46
N GLY A 329 4.77 -41.09 -23.29
CA GLY A 329 5.79 -40.80 -24.34
C GLY A 329 6.51 -39.43 -24.18
N GLN A 330 7.81 -39.28 -23.87
CA GLN A 330 9.13 -39.77 -24.39
C GLN A 330 9.76 -38.96 -25.55
N GLY A 331 11.06 -38.65 -25.38
CA GLY A 331 12.08 -38.09 -26.32
C GLY A 331 12.86 -36.94 -25.66
N LYS A 332 14.15 -36.95 -25.26
CA LYS A 332 15.46 -37.32 -25.90
C LYS A 332 15.62 -36.67 -27.29
N ALA A 333 16.70 -35.99 -27.71
CA ALA A 333 18.11 -35.91 -27.28
C ALA A 333 18.82 -34.67 -27.91
N GLU A 334 20.10 -34.44 -27.52
CA GLU A 334 21.25 -33.88 -28.31
C GLU A 334 21.18 -32.45 -28.90
N SER A 335 22.26 -31.73 -29.21
CA SER A 335 23.68 -31.59 -28.79
C SER A 335 24.24 -30.39 -29.60
N ASP A 336 25.37 -29.84 -29.18
CA ASP A 336 26.37 -29.08 -29.96
C ASP A 336 26.07 -27.64 -30.44
N ALA A 337 26.72 -26.66 -29.78
CA ALA A 337 27.77 -25.78 -30.34
C ALA A 337 28.19 -24.71 -29.32
#